data_AF-A0A813HTG9-F1
#
_entry.id   AF-A0A813HTG9-F1
#
_cell.length_a   1.000
_cell.length_b   1.000
_cell.length_c   1.000
_cell.angle_alpha   90.00
_cell.angle_beta   90.00
_cell.angle_gamma   90.00
#
_symmetry.space_group_name_H-M   'P 1'
#
loop_
_entity.id
_entity.type
_entity.pdbx_description
1 polymer ?
#
loop_
_entity_poly.entity_id
_entity_poly.type
_entity_poly.pdbx_seq_one_letter_code
_entity_poly.pdbx_strand_id
1 'polypeptide(L)'
;ETQLEVLRVVPCPFFGKLSELRLWPVTGRRQQLRKHCAIELGAAIVNEEPAMFEASAPAWALRHDGAALPPWKKRGAGRLFLQAVQIDVPRLNLNHPCDGSADAARGSKVATTTTTTTTTTTVRADVSEHFTELLQNAERCWDWQRDNCMADFPNHN
;
A
#
# COMPACT_ATOMS: atom_id res chain seq x y z
N GLU A 1 7.26 -0.04 12.01
CA GLU A 1 6.32 -1.18 11.78
C GLU A 1 5.93 -1.39 10.31
N THR A 2 6.00 -0.39 9.44
CA THR A 2 5.88 -0.54 7.98
C THR A 2 7.01 0.25 7.32
N GLN A 3 7.69 -0.34 6.35
CA GLN A 3 8.62 0.39 5.49
C GLN A 3 7.85 0.95 4.29
N LEU A 4 8.27 2.09 3.77
CA LEU A 4 7.62 2.74 2.63
C LEU A 4 8.64 3.33 1.65
N GLU A 5 8.24 3.41 0.39
CA GLU A 5 8.95 4.06 -0.69
C GLU A 5 7.94 4.93 -1.46
N VAL A 6 8.27 6.20 -1.69
CA VAL A 6 7.46 7.09 -2.55
C VAL A 6 7.92 6.88 -3.98
N LEU A 7 7.03 6.35 -4.83
CA LEU A 7 7.34 6.08 -6.23
C LEU A 7 7.15 7.32 -7.10
N ARG A 8 6.04 8.03 -6.87
CA ARG A 8 5.65 9.20 -7.64
C ARG A 8 4.78 10.12 -6.80
N VAL A 9 4.86 11.42 -7.06
CA VAL A 9 3.94 12.42 -6.53
C VAL A 9 3.42 13.26 -7.67
N VAL A 10 2.10 13.40 -7.75
CA VAL A 10 1.43 14.19 -8.79
C VAL A 10 0.57 15.28 -8.15
N PRO A 11 0.47 16.46 -8.76
CA PRO A 11 -0.47 17.47 -8.31
C PRO A 11 -1.91 16.95 -8.49
N CYS A 12 -2.80 17.37 -7.60
CA CYS A 12 -4.19 16.95 -7.62
C CYS A 12 -5.09 18.10 -7.16
N PRO A 13 -6.08 18.51 -7.96
CA PRO A 13 -6.91 19.66 -7.62
C PRO A 13 -7.80 19.44 -6.39
N PHE A 14 -8.04 18.18 -6.03
CA PHE A 14 -8.92 17.81 -4.92
C PHE A 14 -8.20 17.70 -3.58
N PHE A 15 -6.93 17.27 -3.58
CA PHE A 15 -6.17 16.93 -2.38
C PHE A 15 -4.82 17.66 -2.30
N GLY A 16 -4.56 18.59 -3.23
CA GLY A 16 -3.27 19.24 -3.43
C GLY A 16 -2.27 18.33 -4.16
N LYS A 17 -1.97 17.17 -3.59
CA LYS A 17 -1.07 16.16 -4.19
C LYS A 17 -1.57 14.74 -3.95
N LEU A 18 -1.28 13.83 -4.88
CA LEU A 18 -1.43 12.40 -4.70
C LEU A 18 -0.05 11.74 -4.77
N SER A 19 0.21 10.83 -3.84
CA SER A 19 1.45 10.07 -3.78
C SER A 19 1.17 8.61 -4.05
N GLU A 20 1.94 8.03 -4.98
CA GLU A 20 2.01 6.59 -5.19
C GLU A 20 3.08 6.01 -4.28
N LEU A 21 2.71 5.03 -3.47
CA LEU A 21 3.58 4.43 -2.45
C LEU A 21 3.72 2.93 -2.66
N ARG A 22 4.91 2.41 -2.42
CA ARG A 22 5.13 0.99 -2.14
C ARG A 22 5.29 0.81 -0.63
N LEU A 23 4.60 -0.19 -0.08
CA LEU A 23 4.53 -0.42 1.36
C LEU A 23 4.95 -1.86 1.68
N TRP A 24 5.83 -2.04 2.67
CA TRP A 24 6.24 -3.34 3.20
C TRP A 24 5.89 -3.42 4.69
N PRO A 25 4.74 -4.03 5.04
CA PRO A 25 4.40 -4.24 6.44
C PRO A 25 5.33 -5.30 7.05
N VAL A 26 5.95 -4.99 8.19
CA VAL A 26 6.79 -5.94 8.95
C VAL A 26 5.91 -6.92 9.75
N THR A 27 4.69 -6.49 10.07
CA THR A 27 3.70 -7.25 10.85
C THR A 27 2.38 -7.31 10.07
N GLY A 28 1.43 -8.14 10.51
CA GLY A 28 0.13 -8.34 9.84
C GLY A 28 -1.06 -7.77 10.60
N ARG A 29 -0.91 -6.63 11.31
CA ARG A 29 -1.99 -6.13 12.18
C ARG A 29 -3.19 -5.64 11.36
N ARG A 30 -4.38 -5.73 11.96
CA ARG A 30 -5.64 -5.30 11.32
C ARG A 30 -5.56 -3.84 10.88
N GLN A 31 -5.82 -3.60 9.60
CA GLN A 31 -5.80 -2.27 8.95
C GLN A 31 -4.48 -1.51 9.11
N GLN A 32 -3.36 -2.20 9.36
CA GLN A 32 -2.07 -1.58 9.65
C GLN A 32 -1.65 -0.54 8.61
N LEU A 33 -1.66 -0.91 7.32
CA LEU A 33 -1.26 0.00 6.24
C LEU A 33 -2.16 1.24 6.17
N ARG A 34 -3.48 1.05 6.29
CA ARG A 34 -4.47 2.13 6.26
C ARG A 34 -4.25 3.11 7.41
N LYS A 35 -4.08 2.59 8.63
CA LYS A 35 -3.79 3.38 9.84
C LYS A 35 -2.46 4.10 9.76
N HIS A 36 -1.41 3.45 9.27
CA HIS A 36 -0.11 4.11 9.10
C HIS A 36 -0.19 5.26 8.09
N CYS A 37 -0.91 5.09 6.97
CA CYS A 37 -1.10 6.17 6.01
C CYS A 37 -1.91 7.33 6.62
N ALA A 38 -3.06 7.03 7.25
CA ALA A 38 -3.90 8.06 7.84
C ALA A 38 -3.26 8.75 9.05
N ILE A 39 -2.98 7.98 10.11
CA ILE A 39 -2.63 8.50 11.43
C ILE A 39 -1.16 8.93 11.50
N GLU A 40 -0.24 8.14 10.95
CA GLU A 40 1.18 8.46 11.04
C GLU A 40 1.60 9.45 9.96
N LEU A 41 1.18 9.23 8.71
CA LEU A 41 1.56 10.09 7.58
C LEU A 41 0.64 11.30 7.38
N GLY A 42 -0.52 11.36 8.02
CA GLY A 42 -1.51 12.42 7.77
C GLY A 42 -2.09 12.35 6.35
N ALA A 43 -1.92 11.22 5.66
CA ALA A 43 -2.22 11.06 4.25
C ALA A 43 -3.03 9.77 4.03
N ALA A 44 -4.34 9.83 4.27
CA ALA A 44 -5.23 8.71 4.03
C ALA A 44 -5.19 8.23 2.56
N ILE A 45 -5.41 6.92 2.38
CA ILE A 45 -5.46 6.29 1.06
C ILE A 45 -6.67 6.84 0.28
N VAL A 46 -6.58 6.92 -1.04
CA VAL A 46 -7.71 7.37 -1.86
C VAL A 46 -8.90 6.42 -1.69
N ASN A 47 -10.11 6.99 -1.59
CA ASN A 47 -11.36 6.29 -1.28
C ASN A 47 -11.42 5.62 0.09
N GLU A 48 -10.63 6.12 1.03
CA GLU A 48 -10.69 5.66 2.41
C GLU A 48 -12.04 5.97 3.07
N GLU A 49 -12.43 5.17 4.05
CA GLU A 49 -13.66 5.38 4.81
C GLU A 49 -13.62 6.72 5.58
N PRO A 50 -14.75 7.43 5.73
CA PRO A 50 -14.76 8.77 6.35
C PRO A 50 -14.08 8.80 7.72
N ALA A 51 -14.37 7.84 8.60
CA ALA A 51 -13.78 7.79 9.94
C ALA A 51 -12.24 7.66 9.92
N MET A 52 -11.69 6.90 8.97
CA MET A 52 -10.24 6.74 8.84
C MET A 52 -9.61 7.95 8.13
N PHE A 53 -10.33 8.60 7.20
CA PHE A 53 -9.89 9.86 6.61
C PHE A 53 -9.73 10.95 7.69
N GLU A 54 -10.75 11.15 8.51
CA GLU A 54 -10.74 12.12 9.62
C GLU A 54 -9.66 11.84 10.66
N ALA A 55 -9.29 10.56 10.86
CA ALA A 55 -8.19 10.18 11.73
C ALA A 55 -6.82 10.73 11.27
N SER A 56 -6.72 11.21 10.02
CA SER A 56 -5.51 11.87 9.49
C SER A 56 -5.36 13.32 9.95
N ALA A 57 -6.43 13.94 10.44
CA ALA A 57 -6.46 15.38 10.72
C ALA A 57 -5.36 15.86 11.67
N PRO A 58 -5.06 15.17 12.79
CA PRO A 58 -4.02 15.62 13.70
C PRO A 58 -2.63 15.65 13.04
N ALA A 59 -2.31 14.61 12.28
CA ALA A 59 -1.02 14.46 11.63
C ALA A 59 -0.88 15.33 10.36
N TRP A 60 -1.99 15.65 9.71
CA TRP A 60 -2.05 16.64 8.64
C TRP A 60 -1.82 18.05 9.18
N ALA A 61 -2.57 18.44 10.22
CA ALA A 61 -2.44 19.76 10.84
C ALA A 61 -1.02 20.02 11.32
N LEU A 62 -0.33 19.02 11.90
CA LEU A 62 1.06 19.14 12.31
C LEU A 62 2.03 19.42 11.14
N ARG A 63 1.75 18.89 9.95
CA ARG A 63 2.61 19.03 8.76
C ARG A 63 2.33 20.29 7.95
N HIS A 64 1.12 20.80 8.06
CA HIS A 64 0.60 21.89 7.23
C HIS A 64 0.23 23.11 8.09
N ASP A 65 1.00 23.38 9.16
CA ASP A 65 0.88 24.57 10.00
C ASP A 65 -0.55 24.84 10.50
N GLY A 66 -1.26 23.79 10.91
CA GLY A 66 -2.63 23.86 11.41
C GLY A 66 -3.71 23.89 10.34
N ALA A 67 -3.37 23.70 9.06
CA ALA A 67 -4.36 23.64 7.98
C ALA A 67 -5.37 22.51 8.23
N ALA A 68 -6.63 22.77 7.87
CA ALA A 68 -7.67 21.74 7.87
C ALA A 68 -7.40 20.69 6.78
N LEU A 69 -7.93 19.48 6.98
CA LEU A 69 -7.93 18.47 5.93
C LEU A 69 -8.70 18.98 4.70
N PRO A 70 -8.29 18.59 3.48
CA PRO A 70 -9.12 18.80 2.30
C PRO A 70 -10.46 18.05 2.46
N PRO A 71 -11.52 18.46 1.75
CA PRO A 71 -12.80 17.78 1.82
C PRO A 71 -12.68 16.30 1.44
N TRP A 72 -13.31 15.42 2.22
CA TRP A 72 -13.39 14.01 1.87
C TRP A 72 -14.16 13.83 0.55
N LYS A 73 -13.56 13.12 -0.40
CA LYS A 73 -14.15 12.83 -1.71
C LYS A 73 -13.91 11.40 -2.12
N LYS A 74 -14.95 10.74 -2.63
CA LYS A 74 -14.84 9.47 -3.36
C LYS A 74 -14.48 9.73 -4.82
N ARG A 75 -13.74 8.80 -5.43
CA ARG A 75 -13.26 8.82 -6.81
C ARG A 75 -13.58 7.49 -7.50
N GLY A 76 -13.98 7.55 -8.77
CA GLY A 76 -14.35 6.36 -9.54
C GLY A 76 -15.43 5.53 -8.86
N ALA A 77 -15.34 4.20 -8.94
CA ALA A 77 -16.31 3.29 -8.32
C ALA A 77 -16.23 3.20 -6.78
N GLY A 78 -15.45 4.05 -6.12
CA GLY A 78 -15.35 4.09 -4.64
C GLY A 78 -14.57 2.94 -4.01
N ARG A 79 -13.76 2.20 -4.78
CA ARG A 79 -12.89 1.12 -4.26
C ARG A 79 -11.62 1.72 -3.63
N LEU A 80 -11.17 1.13 -2.54
CA LEU A 80 -9.93 1.53 -1.86
C LEU A 80 -8.72 1.30 -2.79
N PHE A 81 -7.86 2.30 -2.91
CA PHE A 81 -6.61 2.20 -3.70
C PHE A 81 -5.49 1.55 -2.89
N LEU A 82 -5.66 0.26 -2.58
CA LEU A 82 -4.65 -0.57 -1.92
C LEU A 82 -4.64 -1.96 -2.55
N GLN A 83 -3.48 -2.39 -3.06
CA GLN A 83 -3.31 -3.69 -3.72
C GLN A 83 -2.09 -4.42 -3.17
N ALA A 84 -2.25 -5.72 -2.89
CA ALA A 84 -1.12 -6.61 -2.65
C ALA A 84 -0.52 -7.03 -4.00
N VAL A 85 0.73 -6.63 -4.26
CA VAL A 85 1.39 -6.82 -5.57
C VAL A 85 2.55 -7.81 -5.53
N GLN A 86 3.09 -8.09 -4.34
CA GLN A 86 4.17 -9.06 -4.17
C GLN A 86 4.02 -9.75 -2.81
N ILE A 87 4.26 -11.06 -2.79
CA ILE A 87 4.48 -11.83 -1.57
C ILE A 87 5.70 -12.73 -1.74
N ASP A 88 6.53 -12.74 -0.71
CA ASP A 88 7.72 -13.57 -0.62
C ASP A 88 7.42 -14.74 0.32
N VAL A 89 7.33 -15.94 -0.23
CA VAL A 89 6.99 -17.17 0.52
C VAL A 89 8.26 -18.00 0.69
N PRO A 90 8.70 -18.26 1.92
CA PRO A 90 9.82 -19.17 2.18
C PRO A 90 9.52 -20.54 1.56
N ARG A 91 10.44 -21.08 0.76
CA ARG A 91 10.38 -22.50 0.41
C ARG A 91 10.77 -23.26 1.66
N LEU A 92 9.82 -24.00 2.21
CA LEU A 92 10.16 -25.05 3.18
C LEU A 92 11.05 -26.04 2.43
N ASN A 93 12.29 -26.21 2.87
CA ASN A 93 13.13 -27.30 2.39
C ASN A 93 12.41 -28.59 2.80
N LEU A 94 11.72 -29.22 1.84
CA LEU A 94 11.03 -30.50 1.98
C LEU A 94 11.98 -31.69 2.21
N ASN A 95 13.20 -31.44 2.70
CA ASN A 95 14.07 -32.49 3.23
C ASN A 95 13.59 -32.99 4.61
N HIS A 96 12.41 -32.57 5.07
CA HIS A 96 11.70 -33.34 6.06
C HIS A 96 11.13 -34.56 5.31
N PRO A 97 11.66 -35.78 5.51
CA PRO A 97 10.98 -36.95 5.02
C PRO A 97 9.56 -36.89 5.60
N CYS A 98 8.57 -36.88 4.73
CA CYS A 98 7.25 -37.31 5.12
C CYS A 98 7.45 -38.77 5.50
N ASP A 99 7.63 -39.06 6.79
CA ASP A 99 7.76 -40.41 7.32
C ASP A 99 6.42 -41.14 7.15
N GLY A 100 6.13 -41.51 5.90
CA GLY A 100 5.29 -42.63 5.52
C GLY A 100 6.18 -43.86 5.42
N SER A 101 6.78 -44.28 6.54
CA SER A 101 7.27 -45.65 6.68
C SER A 101 7.45 -45.97 8.16
N ALA A 102 6.64 -46.90 8.64
CA ALA A 102 7.00 -47.71 9.79
C ALA A 102 8.37 -48.37 9.55
N ASP A 103 9.07 -48.66 10.64
CA ASP A 103 10.24 -49.53 10.73
C ASP A 103 11.56 -49.04 10.11
N ALA A 104 12.43 -48.44 10.94
CA ALA A 104 13.82 -48.91 11.11
C ALA A 104 14.53 -48.17 12.25
N ALA A 105 14.88 -48.93 13.28
CA ALA A 105 15.80 -48.52 14.31
C ALA A 105 17.25 -48.36 13.78
N ARG A 106 18.04 -47.60 14.56
CA ARG A 106 19.48 -47.76 14.83
C ARG A 106 20.40 -46.66 14.28
N GLY A 107 20.72 -45.73 15.18
CA GLY A 107 22.06 -45.15 15.41
C GLY A 107 22.77 -44.49 14.24
N SER A 108 22.67 -43.16 14.15
CA SER A 108 23.73 -42.35 13.55
C SER A 108 23.77 -40.96 14.19
N LYS A 109 24.83 -40.67 14.94
CA LYS A 109 25.18 -39.31 15.38
C LYS A 109 25.82 -38.61 14.19
N VAL A 110 25.03 -37.94 13.36
CA VAL A 110 25.52 -36.96 12.40
C VAL A 110 25.02 -35.60 12.86
N ALA A 111 25.94 -34.81 13.41
CA ALA A 111 25.72 -33.38 13.60
C ALA A 111 25.74 -32.72 12.23
N THR A 112 24.61 -32.73 11.54
CA THR A 112 24.42 -31.92 10.33
C THR A 112 24.16 -30.50 10.78
N THR A 113 25.19 -29.65 10.77
CA THR A 113 25.03 -28.20 10.82
C THR A 113 24.38 -27.76 9.50
N THR A 114 23.06 -27.84 9.44
CA THR A 114 22.30 -27.36 8.28
C THR A 114 22.30 -25.84 8.33
N THR A 115 23.20 -25.21 7.59
CA THR A 115 23.06 -23.80 7.22
C THR A 115 21.84 -23.71 6.32
N THR A 116 20.69 -23.35 6.88
CA THR A 116 19.44 -23.23 6.13
C THR A 116 19.54 -22.03 5.19
N THR A 117 20.01 -22.24 3.96
CA THR A 117 19.77 -21.29 2.87
C THR A 117 18.29 -21.34 2.57
N THR A 118 17.52 -20.44 3.19
CA THR A 118 16.09 -20.30 2.91
C THR A 118 15.94 -19.74 1.51
N THR A 119 15.72 -20.61 0.53
CA THR A 119 15.25 -20.18 -0.80
C THR A 119 13.84 -19.61 -0.67
N THR A 120 13.60 -18.44 -1.26
CA THR A 120 12.29 -17.77 -1.23
C THR A 120 11.65 -17.85 -2.62
N THR A 121 10.35 -18.12 -2.67
CA THR A 121 9.55 -17.96 -3.89
C THR A 121 8.84 -16.61 -3.83
N THR A 122 9.13 -15.75 -4.80
CA THR A 122 8.40 -14.49 -4.97
C THR A 122 7.22 -14.70 -5.91
N VAL A 123 6.01 -14.37 -5.46
CA VAL A 123 4.80 -14.31 -6.29
C VAL A 123 4.44 -12.84 -6.49
N ARG A 124 4.20 -12.45 -7.75
CA ARG A 124 3.85 -11.07 -8.13
C ARG A 124 2.52 -11.02 -8.86
N ALA A 125 1.80 -9.92 -8.66
CA ALA A 125 0.63 -9.54 -9.43
C ALA A 125 0.88 -8.17 -10.05
N ASP A 126 0.43 -7.98 -11.28
CA ASP A 126 0.51 -6.69 -11.96
C ASP A 126 -0.34 -5.65 -11.24
N VAL A 127 0.16 -4.41 -11.19
CA VAL A 127 -0.58 -3.27 -10.62
C VAL A 127 -1.78 -2.99 -11.53
N SER A 128 -2.96 -2.84 -10.93
CA SER A 128 -4.17 -2.52 -11.68
C SER A 128 -4.03 -1.17 -12.39
N GLU A 129 -4.42 -1.13 -13.68
CA GLU A 129 -4.42 0.08 -14.50
C GLU A 129 -5.19 1.24 -13.86
N HIS A 130 -6.19 0.96 -13.02
CA HIS A 130 -6.96 1.99 -12.30
C HIS A 130 -6.07 2.90 -11.44
N PHE A 131 -4.95 2.41 -10.91
CA PHE A 131 -3.99 3.24 -10.15
C PHE A 131 -3.29 4.25 -11.07
N THR A 132 -2.84 3.77 -12.23
CA THR A 132 -2.21 4.62 -13.25
C THR A 132 -3.19 5.65 -13.79
N GLU A 133 -4.41 5.24 -14.10
CA GLU A 133 -5.49 6.13 -14.55
C GLU A 133 -5.82 7.20 -13.52
N LEU A 134 -5.86 6.85 -12.23
CA LEU A 134 -6.11 7.82 -11.15
C LEU A 134 -5.06 8.94 -11.16
N LEU A 135 -3.78 8.57 -11.25
CA LEU A 135 -2.67 9.54 -11.26
C LEU A 135 -2.68 10.40 -12.52
N GLN A 136 -2.84 9.79 -13.69
CA GLN A 136 -2.94 10.52 -14.96
C GLN A 136 -4.15 11.47 -15.00
N ASN A 137 -5.29 11.04 -14.45
CA ASN A 137 -6.48 11.88 -14.33
C ASN A 137 -6.23 13.06 -13.38
N ALA A 138 -5.54 12.84 -12.26
CA ALA A 138 -5.20 13.92 -11.34
C ALA A 138 -4.31 14.98 -11.99
N GLU A 139 -3.28 14.57 -12.74
CA GLU A 139 -2.40 15.48 -13.49
C GLU A 139 -3.16 16.25 -14.57
N ARG A 140 -3.92 15.55 -15.41
CA ARG A 140 -4.71 16.18 -16.48
C ARG A 140 -5.71 17.19 -15.93
N CYS A 141 -6.40 16.86 -14.84
CA CYS A 141 -7.34 17.80 -14.21
C CYS A 141 -6.61 18.99 -13.59
N TRP A 142 -5.40 18.80 -13.05
CA TRP A 142 -4.60 19.90 -12.52
C TRP A 142 -4.17 20.86 -13.63
N ASP A 143 -3.63 20.34 -14.73
CA ASP A 143 -3.24 21.16 -15.88
C ASP A 143 -4.46 21.89 -16.47
N TRP A 144 -5.59 21.18 -16.64
CA TRP A 144 -6.83 21.81 -17.08
C TRP A 144 -7.27 22.93 -16.14
N GLN A 145 -7.20 22.73 -14.82
CA GLN A 145 -7.57 23.77 -13.86
C GLN A 145 -6.60 24.96 -13.93
N ARG A 146 -5.30 24.71 -14.05
CA ARG A 146 -4.31 25.79 -14.19
C ARG A 146 -4.58 26.60 -15.45
N ASP A 147 -4.88 25.92 -16.55
CA ASP A 147 -5.04 26.53 -17.87
C ASP A 147 -6.44 27.15 -18.05
N ASN A 148 -7.46 26.65 -17.32
CA ASN A 148 -8.85 27.08 -17.38
C ASN A 148 -9.36 27.69 -16.07
N CYS A 149 -8.52 28.11 -15.12
CA CYS A 149 -8.95 28.95 -13.98
C CYS A 149 -9.36 30.38 -14.41
N MET A 150 -9.81 30.54 -15.66
CA MET A 150 -10.71 31.59 -16.16
C MET A 150 -12.13 31.08 -16.53
N ALA A 151 -12.46 29.80 -16.35
CA ALA A 151 -13.76 29.21 -16.67
C ALA A 151 -14.09 27.96 -15.82
N ASP A 152 -15.26 27.98 -15.16
CA ASP A 152 -15.74 26.99 -14.19
C ASP A 152 -15.74 25.52 -14.68
N PHE A 153 -15.44 24.59 -13.76
CA PHE A 153 -15.45 23.13 -13.96
C PHE A 153 -16.88 22.59 -14.15
N PRO A 154 -17.16 21.71 -15.15
CA PRO A 154 -18.37 20.91 -15.17
C PRO A 154 -18.20 19.67 -14.27
N ASN A 155 -19.09 19.52 -13.28
CA ASN A 155 -19.26 18.28 -12.54
C ASN A 155 -19.91 17.22 -13.45
N HIS A 156 -19.19 16.14 -13.75
CA HIS A 156 -19.82 14.91 -14.24
C HIS A 156 -19.92 13.91 -13.09
N ASN A 157 -21.15 13.75 -12.61
CA ASN A 157 -21.60 12.62 -11.76
C ASN A 157 -21.76 11.36 -12.61
#